data_AF-A0A9W3KKZ2-F1
#
_entry.id   AF-A0A9W3KKZ2-F1
#
_cell.length_a   1.000
_cell.length_b   1.000
_cell.length_c   1.000
_cell.angle_alpha   90.00
_cell.angle_beta   90.00
_cell.angle_gamma   90.00
#
_symmetry.space_group_name_H-M   'P 1'
#
loop_
_entity.id
_entity.type
_entity.pdbx_description
1 polymer ?
#
loop_
_entity_poly.entity_id
_entity_poly.type
_entity_poly.pdbx_seq_one_letter_code
_entity_poly.pdbx_strand_id
1 'polypeptide(L)' 'MELEQVVCKYETNLLRLPYVVGVGMGLVQGKEVGIQEGKIQLIQGMHKNGMDIEDIAKFTNMDLSDIRHILGQ' A
#
# COMPACT_ATOMS: atom_id res chain seq x y z
N MET A 1 -9.96 5.95 44.81
CA MET A 1 -9.90 4.60 44.20
C MET A 1 -10.29 4.64 42.73
N GLU A 2 -11.53 5.00 42.36
CA GLU A 2 -11.97 5.06 40.94
C GLU A 2 -11.18 6.06 40.07
N LEU A 3 -10.92 7.27 40.59
CA LEU A 3 -10.20 8.31 39.84
C LEU A 3 -8.76 7.90 39.50
N GLU A 4 -8.08 7.22 40.42
CA GLU A 4 -6.71 6.73 40.23
C GLU A 4 -6.65 5.60 39.19
N GLN A 5 -7.63 4.70 39.20
CA GLN A 5 -7.73 3.65 38.18
C GLN A 5 -7.94 4.25 36.78
N VAL A 6 -8.78 5.29 36.69
CA VAL A 6 -9.03 6.02 35.45
C VAL A 6 -7.75 6.70 34.96
N VAL A 7 -7.03 7.43 35.82
CA VAL A 7 -5.77 8.10 35.47
C VAL A 7 -4.70 7.10 35.03
N CYS A 8 -4.51 6.01 35.79
CA CYS A 8 -3.56 4.95 35.46
C CYS A 8 -3.86 4.33 34.07
N LYS A 9 -5.14 4.15 33.74
CA LYS A 9 -5.57 3.68 32.42
C LYS A 9 -5.24 4.67 31.30
N TYR A 10 -5.46 5.96 31.51
CA TYR A 10 -5.12 7.00 30.52
C TYR A 10 -3.61 7.09 30.29
N GLU A 11 -2.80 7.07 31.35
CA GLU A 11 -1.33 7.07 31.24
C GLU A 11 -0.82 5.83 30.49
N THR A 12 -1.37 4.66 30.80
CA THR A 12 -1.02 3.41 30.11
C THR A 12 -1.41 3.46 28.63
N ASN A 13 -2.58 4.00 28.30
CA ASN A 13 -3.00 4.15 26.91
C ASN A 13 -2.12 5.14 26.14
N LEU A 14 -1.73 6.25 26.77
CA LEU A 14 -0.86 7.25 26.17
C LEU A 14 0.52 6.66 25.86
N LEU A 15 1.07 5.84 26.75
CA LEU A 15 2.34 5.15 26.53
C LEU A 15 2.29 4.15 25.36
N ARG A 16 1.12 3.55 25.09
CA ARG A 16 0.92 2.61 23.97
C ARG A 16 0.64 3.29 22.64
N LEU A 17 0.30 4.58 22.64
CA LEU A 17 -0.08 5.32 21.44
C LEU A 17 0.98 5.24 20.33
N PRO A 18 2.29 5.45 20.59
CA PRO A 18 3.32 5.38 19.54
C PRO A 18 3.39 3.99 18.88
N TYR A 19 3.21 2.92 19.67
CA TYR A 19 3.19 1.56 19.14
C TYR A 19 1.99 1.32 18.23
N VAL A 20 0.78 1.68 18.69
CA VAL A 20 -0.45 1.49 17.90
C VAL A 20 -0.40 2.30 16.61
N VAL A 21 0.09 3.54 16.67
CA VAL A 21 0.29 4.39 15.49
C VAL A 21 1.32 3.76 14.55
N GLY A 22 2.48 3.33 15.07
CA GLY A 22 3.53 2.71 14.27
C GLY A 22 3.05 1.45 13.53
N VAL A 23 2.34 0.55 14.23
CA VAL A 23 1.75 -0.65 13.62
C VAL A 23 0.72 -0.27 12.56
N GLY A 24 -0.16 0.70 12.85
CA GLY A 24 -1.16 1.18 11.89
C GLY A 24 -0.52 1.77 10.63
N MET A 25 0.50 2.61 10.78
CA MET A 25 1.24 3.18 9.65
C MET A 25 1.93 2.10 8.82
N GLY A 26 2.56 1.13 9.46
CA GLY A 26 3.20 0.00 8.77
C GLY A 26 2.21 -0.83 7.95
N LEU A 27 1.00 -1.09 8.47
CA LEU A 27 -0.06 -1.79 7.75
C LEU A 27 -0.55 -1.00 6.54
N VAL A 28 -0.74 0.32 6.68
CA VAL A 28 -1.15 1.19 5.57
C VAL A 28 -0.09 1.21 4.48
N GLN A 29 1.18 1.41 4.84
CA GLN A 29 2.29 1.40 3.90
C GLN A 29 2.44 0.05 3.21
N GLY A 30 2.39 -1.05 3.96
CA GLY A 30 2.49 -2.39 3.39
C GLY A 30 1.37 -2.71 2.40
N LYS A 31 0.15 -2.24 2.68
CA LYS A 31 -0.98 -2.37 1.75
C LYS A 31 -0.74 -1.55 0.47
N GLU A 32 -0.26 -0.33 0.60
CA GLU A 32 0.02 0.53 -0.56
C GLU A 32 1.12 -0.06 -1.44
N VAL A 33 2.25 -0.48 -0.85
CA VAL A 33 3.35 -1.15 -1.55
C VAL A 33 2.86 -2.42 -2.25
N GLY A 34 2.11 -3.27 -1.54
CA GLY A 34 1.58 -4.50 -2.13
C GLY A 34 0.63 -4.27 -3.31
N ILE A 35 -0.18 -3.21 -3.28
CA ILE A 35 -1.03 -2.83 -4.42
C ILE A 35 -0.17 -2.40 -5.62
N GLN A 36 0.88 -1.61 -5.39
CA GLN A 36 1.77 -1.17 -6.48
C GLN A 36 2.54 -2.34 -7.08
N GLU A 37 3.10 -3.23 -6.26
CA GLU A 37 3.76 -4.45 -6.73
C GLU A 37 2.81 -5.36 -7.51
N GLY A 38 1.56 -5.52 -7.05
CA GLY A 38 0.54 -6.28 -7.76
C GLY A 38 0.20 -5.70 -9.14
N LYS A 39 0.12 -4.36 -9.26
CA LYS A 39 -0.08 -3.69 -10.55
C LYS A 39 1.08 -3.93 -11.51
N ILE A 40 2.32 -3.81 -11.03
CA ILE A 40 3.53 -4.07 -11.83
C ILE A 40 3.54 -5.50 -12.34
N GLN A 41 3.26 -6.48 -11.47
CA GLN A 41 3.20 -7.89 -11.85
C GLN A 41 2.10 -8.16 -12.89
N LEU A 42 0.94 -7.52 -12.74
CA LEU A 42 -0.15 -7.64 -13.71
C LEU A 42 0.28 -7.13 -15.09
N ILE A 43 0.87 -5.93 -15.17
CA ILE A 43 1.35 -5.31 -16.42
C ILE A 43 2.41 -6.18 -17.09
N GLN A 44 3.41 -6.63 -16.33
CA GLN A 44 4.47 -7.51 -16.82
C GLN A 44 3.91 -8.85 -17.32
N GLY A 45 2.94 -9.42 -16.60
CA GLY A 45 2.26 -10.65 -16.99
C GLY A 45 1.45 -10.50 -18.28
N MET A 46 0.69 -9.41 -18.41
CA MET A 46 -0.09 -9.12 -19.62
C MET A 46 0.81 -8.95 -20.84
N HIS A 47 1.91 -8.19 -20.71
CA HIS A 47 2.87 -7.99 -21.78
C HIS A 47 3.59 -9.30 -22.15
N LYS A 48 4.00 -10.11 -21.16
CA LYS A 48 4.60 -11.44 -21.41
C LYS A 48 3.65 -12.40 -22.14
N ASN A 49 2.34 -12.24 -21.92
CA ASN A 49 1.31 -13.03 -22.59
C ASN A 49 0.96 -12.49 -23.99
N GLY A 50 1.68 -11.48 -24.49
CA GLY A 50 1.53 -10.95 -25.84
C GLY A 50 0.46 -9.87 -25.98
N MET A 51 -0.03 -9.29 -24.88
CA MET A 51 -0.91 -8.12 -24.93
C MET A 51 -0.08 -6.87 -25.28
N ASP A 52 -0.58 -6.08 -26.22
CA ASP A 52 0.07 -4.84 -26.62
C ASP A 52 -0.04 -3.75 -25.54
N ILE A 53 0.92 -2.84 -25.51
CA ILE A 53 1.03 -1.78 -24.51
C ILE A 53 -0.20 -0.86 -24.55
N GLU A 54 -0.78 -0.62 -25.72
CA GLU A 54 -1.99 0.20 -25.84
C GLU A 54 -3.20 -0.45 -25.15
N ASP A 55 -3.34 -1.76 -25.26
CA ASP A 55 -4.46 -2.48 -24.65
C ASP A 55 -4.26 -2.67 -23.14
N ILE A 56 -3.01 -2.84 -22.69
CA ILE A 56 -2.66 -2.82 -21.27
C ILE A 56 -3.01 -1.46 -20.66
N ALA A 57 -2.66 -0.35 -21.33
CA ALA A 57 -2.96 1.01 -20.88
C ALA A 57 -4.48 1.23 -20.75
N LYS A 58 -5.27 0.80 -21.75
CA LYS A 58 -6.75 0.84 -21.68
C LYS A 58 -7.30 0.00 -20.54
N PHE A 59 -6.79 -1.22 -20.34
CA PHE A 59 -7.30 -2.14 -19.33
C PHE A 59 -6.98 -1.68 -17.89
N THR A 60 -5.78 -1.15 -17.70
CA THR A 60 -5.31 -0.67 -16.38
C THR A 60 -5.67 0.79 -16.11
N ASN A 61 -6.18 1.50 -17.11
CA ASN A 61 -6.43 2.94 -17.10
C ASN A 61 -5.19 3.74 -16.66
N MET A 62 -4.03 3.37 -17.21
CA MET A 62 -2.72 3.99 -16.97
C MET A 62 -2.20 4.62 -18.25
N ASP A 63 -1.30 5.59 -18.11
CA ASP A 63 -0.66 6.23 -19.26
C ASP A 63 0.35 5.30 -19.94
N LEU A 64 0.52 5.43 -21.24
CA LEU A 64 1.50 4.66 -22.01
C LEU A 64 2.92 4.86 -21.48
N SER A 65 3.26 6.06 -21.01
CA SER A 65 4.58 6.37 -20.44
C SER A 65 4.83 5.61 -19.14
N ASP A 66 3.83 5.46 -18.28
CA ASP A 66 3.93 4.68 -17.05
C ASP A 66 4.12 3.19 -17.35
N ILE A 67 3.35 2.66 -18.31
CA ILE A 67 3.49 1.26 -18.73
C ILE A 67 4.89 1.01 -19.33
N ARG A 68 5.39 1.91 -20.20
CA ARG A 68 6.75 1.82 -20.75
C ARG A 68 7.82 1.87 -19.68
N HIS A 69 7.66 2.76 -18.69
CA HIS A 69 8.58 2.84 -17.56
C HIS A 69 8.61 1.53 -16.76
N ILE A 70 7.45 0.93 -16.49
CA ILE A 70 7.33 -0.36 -15.79
C ILE A 70 7.96 -1.52 -16.59
N LEU A 71 7.84 -1.49 -17.92
CA LEU A 71 8.38 -2.51 -18.82
C LEU A 71 9.85 -2.25 -19.21
N GLY A 72 10.41 -1.08 -18.89
CA GLY A 72 11.79 -0.71 -19.23
C GLY A 72 12.02 -0.43 -20.72
N GLN A 73 11.02 0.15 -21.41
CA GLN A 73 11.04 0.43 -22.86
C GLN A 73 11.06 1.92 -23.19
#